data_AF-A0A967WCJ5-F1
#
_entry.id   AF-A0A967WCJ5-F1
#
_cell.length_a   1.000
_cell.length_b   1.000
_cell.length_c   1.000
_cell.angle_alpha   90.00
_cell.angle_beta   90.00
_cell.angle_gamma   90.00
#
_symmetry.space_group_name_H-M   'P 1'
#
loop_
_entity.id
_entity.type
_entity.pdbx_description
1 polymer ?
#
loop_
_entity_poly.entity_id
_entity_poly.type
_entity_poly.pdbx_seq_one_letter_code
_entity_poly.pdbx_strand_id
1 'polypeptide(L)'
;MHLTHAPGHSPDGVMVHLREDKVLVASDILTPVPLIVRGNSDELISSLVEIKGLNLENVIQGHGGVLLRGEIDETVDSSIFYI
;
A
#
# COMPACT_ATOMS: atom_id res chain seq x y z
N MET A 1 -3.78 0.28 16.83
CA MET A 1 -3.09 0.99 15.73
C MET A 1 -1.64 0.54 15.68
N HIS A 2 -1.13 0.16 14.51
CA HIS A 2 0.25 -0.28 14.29
C HIS A 2 0.84 0.50 13.12
N LEU A 3 2.06 1.03 13.30
CA LEU A 3 2.78 1.74 12.24
C LEU A 3 3.82 0.81 11.66
N THR A 4 3.87 0.73 10.33
CA THR A 4 4.85 -0.06 9.58
C THR A 4 5.65 0.89 8.70
N HIS A 5 6.98 0.84 8.81
CA HIS A 5 7.85 1.54 7.86
C HIS A 5 7.72 0.86 6.50
N ALA A 6 7.42 1.65 5.47
CA ALA A 6 7.08 1.18 4.14
C ALA A 6 7.76 2.10 3.12
N PRO A 7 9.05 1.87 2.81
CA PRO A 7 9.76 2.67 1.82
C PRO A 7 9.27 2.35 0.40
N GLY A 8 9.45 3.28 -0.53
CA GLY A 8 9.13 3.05 -1.94
C GLY A 8 8.77 4.32 -2.69
N HIS A 9 7.68 4.98 -2.29
CA HIS A 9 7.35 6.33 -2.77
C HIS A 9 8.43 7.35 -2.37
N SER A 10 8.81 7.29 -1.09
CA SER A 10 9.94 7.97 -0.45
C SER A 10 10.62 7.01 0.55
N PRO A 11 11.85 7.31 0.99
CA PRO A 11 12.57 6.43 1.93
C PRO A 11 11.94 6.35 3.33
N ASP A 12 11.13 7.33 3.69
CA ASP A 12 10.51 7.53 5.01
C ASP A 12 9.01 7.22 5.04
N GLY A 13 8.50 6.53 4.02
CA GLY A 13 7.09 6.13 3.94
C GLY A 13 6.65 5.28 5.15
N VAL A 14 5.42 5.49 5.60
CA VAL A 14 4.81 4.75 6.72
C VAL A 14 3.36 4.43 6.39
N MET A 15 2.95 3.20 6.67
CA MET A 15 1.55 2.77 6.64
C MET A 15 0.99 2.62 8.06
N VAL A 16 -0.33 2.78 8.20
CA VAL A 16 -1.03 2.60 9.49
C VAL A 16 -2.05 1.48 9.38
N HIS A 17 -1.83 0.41 10.14
CA HIS A 17 -2.73 -0.74 10.22
C HIS A 17 -3.61 -0.67 11.48
N LEU A 18 -4.91 -0.55 11.28
CA LEU A 18 -5.97 -0.69 12.29
C LEU A 18 -6.39 -2.16 12.35
N ARG A 19 -5.67 -2.97 13.14
CA ARG A 19 -5.80 -4.44 13.16
C ARG A 19 -7.20 -4.96 13.50
N GLU A 20 -7.87 -4.33 14.47
CA GLU A 20 -9.22 -4.76 14.90
C GLU A 20 -10.26 -4.53 13.80
N ASP A 21 -10.13 -3.42 13.08
CA ASP A 21 -11.01 -3.05 11.96
C ASP A 21 -10.57 -3.68 10.62
N LYS A 22 -9.37 -4.29 10.58
CA LYS A 22 -8.71 -4.80 9.37
C LYS A 22 -8.62 -3.75 8.26
N VAL A 23 -8.33 -2.52 8.64
CA VAL A 23 -8.17 -1.37 7.72
C VAL A 23 -6.71 -0.97 7.68
N LEU A 24 -6.20 -0.72 6.47
CA LEU A 24 -4.88 -0.14 6.25
C LEU A 24 -5.03 1.27 5.66
N VAL A 25 -4.38 2.26 6.26
CA VAL A 25 -4.08 3.53 5.58
C VAL A 25 -2.72 3.36 4.91
N ALA A 26 -2.71 3.27 3.58
CA ALA A 26 -1.52 2.86 2.82
C ALA A 26 -0.56 4.01 2.50
N SER A 27 -0.91 5.26 2.81
CA SER A 27 -0.15 6.42 2.33
C SER A 27 0.04 6.36 0.81
N ASP A 28 1.09 6.97 0.27
CA ASP A 28 1.41 6.91 -1.16
C ASP A 28 2.13 5.61 -1.59
N ILE A 29 2.11 4.57 -0.75
CA ILE A 29 2.61 3.23 -1.11
C ILE A 29 1.66 2.51 -2.04
N LEU A 30 0.35 2.72 -1.86
CA LEU A 30 -0.67 2.27 -2.80
C LEU A 30 -1.54 3.45 -3.22
N THR A 31 -1.39 3.84 -4.48
CA THR A 31 -2.10 4.92 -5.16
C THR A 31 -2.79 4.37 -6.42
N PRO A 32 -3.77 5.06 -7.02
CA PRO A 32 -4.43 4.58 -8.25
C PRO A 32 -3.48 4.33 -9.43
N VAL A 33 -2.36 5.05 -9.47
CA VAL A 33 -1.23 4.81 -10.36
C VAL A 33 0.04 4.88 -9.52
N PRO A 34 0.95 3.89 -9.57
CA PRO A 34 2.16 3.86 -8.74
C PRO A 34 2.96 5.16 -8.84
N LEU A 35 3.43 5.66 -7.69
CA LEU A 35 4.13 6.94 -7.59
C LEU A 35 5.45 6.79 -6.82
N ILE A 36 6.58 7.06 -7.49
CA ILE A 36 7.92 7.09 -6.89
C ILE A 36 8.48 8.50 -7.08
N VAL A 37 8.54 9.29 -6.01
CA VAL A 37 9.05 10.67 -6.08
C VAL A 37 10.51 10.75 -5.66
N ARG A 38 10.86 10.12 -4.52
CA ARG A 38 12.24 10.10 -3.97
C ARG A 38 12.68 8.73 -3.47
N GLY A 39 11.88 7.70 -3.66
CA GLY A 39 12.20 6.34 -3.21
C GLY A 39 12.73 5.46 -4.34
N ASN A 40 12.47 4.16 -4.21
CA ASN A 40 13.02 3.10 -5.04
C ASN A 40 11.92 2.12 -5.45
N SER A 41 11.97 1.62 -6.68
CA SER A 41 10.96 0.71 -7.24
C SER A 41 10.94 -0.65 -6.55
N ASP A 42 12.09 -1.23 -6.24
CA ASP A 42 12.18 -2.54 -5.58
C ASP A 42 11.66 -2.46 -4.14
N GLU A 43 11.96 -1.37 -3.44
CA GLU A 43 11.39 -1.08 -2.12
C GLU A 43 9.87 -0.89 -2.19
N LEU A 44 9.37 -0.17 -3.20
CA LEU A 44 7.93 0.01 -3.40
C LEU A 44 7.24 -1.34 -3.66
N ILE A 45 7.80 -2.18 -4.53
CA ILE A 45 7.29 -3.53 -4.79
C ILE A 45 7.28 -4.36 -3.51
N SER A 46 8.35 -4.31 -2.71
CA SER A 46 8.41 -5.01 -1.42
C SER A 46 7.30 -4.55 -0.46
N SER A 47 7.10 -3.24 -0.35
CA SER A 47 6.04 -2.66 0.49
C SER A 47 4.63 -3.01 -0.01
N LEU A 48 4.42 -3.04 -1.34
CA LEU A 48 3.18 -3.47 -1.97
C LEU A 48 2.86 -4.94 -1.68
N VAL A 49 3.86 -5.83 -1.77
CA VAL A 49 3.69 -7.26 -1.44
C VAL A 49 3.32 -7.46 0.03
N GLU A 50 3.85 -6.65 0.94
CA GLU A 50 3.51 -6.74 2.36
C GLU A 50 2.00 -6.53 2.61
N ILE A 51 1.34 -5.65 1.84
CA ILE A 51 -0.10 -5.36 1.96
C ILE A 51 -0.94 -6.63 1.82
N LYS A 52 -0.60 -7.52 0.87
CA LYS A 52 -1.34 -8.78 0.61
C LYS A 52 -1.29 -9.74 1.82
N GLY A 53 -0.27 -9.61 2.67
CA GLY A 53 -0.10 -10.43 3.87
C GLY A 53 -0.97 -10.02 5.06
N LEU A 54 -1.65 -8.87 5.01
CA LEU A 54 -2.27 -8.26 6.19
C LEU A 54 -3.73 -8.69 6.46
N ASN A 55 -4.34 -9.54 5.62
CA ASN A 55 -5.73 -10.01 5.75
C ASN A 55 -6.76 -8.87 5.99
N LEU A 56 -6.72 -7.87 5.12
CA LEU A 56 -7.49 -6.64 5.24
C LEU A 56 -8.93 -6.80 4.71
N GLU A 57 -9.84 -5.98 5.23
CA GLU A 57 -11.17 -5.77 4.63
C GLU A 57 -11.17 -4.55 3.72
N ASN A 58 -10.39 -3.51 4.08
CA ASN A 58 -10.28 -2.28 3.28
C ASN A 58 -8.86 -1.70 3.30
N VAL A 59 -8.47 -1.05 2.21
CA VAL A 59 -7.26 -0.22 2.11
C VAL A 59 -7.65 1.20 1.69
N ILE A 60 -7.24 2.19 2.47
CA ILE A 60 -7.36 3.61 2.11
C ILE A 60 -6.09 3.99 1.35
N GLN A 61 -6.25 4.26 0.06
CA GLN A 61 -5.14 4.63 -0.83
C GLN A 61 -4.68 6.07 -0.57
N GLY A 62 -3.41 6.33 -0.87
CA GLY A 62 -2.92 7.69 -1.09
C GLY A 62 -3.51 8.23 -2.40
N HIS A 63 -3.95 9.48 -2.39
CA HIS A 63 -4.45 10.18 -3.59
C HIS A 63 -5.56 9.41 -4.36
N GLY A 64 -6.26 8.51 -3.69
CA GLY A 64 -7.24 7.60 -4.28
C GLY A 64 -8.45 7.42 -3.39
N GLY A 65 -9.12 6.28 -3.56
CA GLY A 65 -10.31 5.91 -2.81
C GLY A 65 -10.03 4.88 -1.72
N VAL A 66 -11.10 4.20 -1.33
CA VAL A 66 -11.04 3.00 -0.49
C VAL A 66 -11.18 1.79 -1.39
N LEU A 67 -10.24 0.86 -1.31
CA LEU A 67 -10.33 -0.46 -1.93
C LEU A 67 -11.01 -1.42 -0.95
N LEU A 68 -11.94 -2.21 -1.45
CA LEU A 68 -12.58 -3.30 -0.71
C LEU A 68 -11.75 -4.59 -0.86
N ARG A 69 -11.95 -5.56 0.03
CA ARG A 69 -11.22 -6.85 0.04
C ARG A 69 -11.02 -7.49 -1.34
N GLY A 70 -12.05 -7.48 -2.19
CA GLY A 70 -11.99 -8.09 -3.53
C GLY A 70 -11.10 -7.35 -4.53
N GLU A 71 -10.76 -6.09 -4.26
CA GLU A 71 -10.02 -5.20 -5.15
C GLU A 71 -8.55 -5.06 -4.74
N ILE A 72 -8.20 -5.40 -3.49
CA ILE A 72 -6.86 -5.17 -2.93
C ILE A 72 -5.79 -5.92 -3.72
N ASP A 73 -5.94 -7.24 -3.85
CA ASP A 73 -4.93 -8.09 -4.51
C ASP A 73 -4.76 -7.72 -5.98
N GLU A 74 -5.87 -7.48 -6.69
CA GLU A 74 -5.84 -7.06 -8.10
C GLU A 74 -5.15 -5.71 -8.28
N THR A 75 -5.44 -4.73 -7.41
CA THR A 75 -4.83 -3.40 -7.49
C THR A 75 -3.34 -3.46 -7.16
N VAL A 76 -2.95 -4.26 -6.15
CA VAL A 76 -1.54 -4.46 -5.81
C VAL A 76 -0.80 -5.15 -6.97
N ASP A 77 -1.36 -6.21 -7.53
CA ASP A 77 -0.73 -6.93 -8.63
C ASP A 77 -0.63 -6.07 -9.90
N SER A 78 -1.66 -5.25 -10.18
CA SER A 78 -1.63 -4.28 -11.27
C SER A 78 -0.58 -3.19 -11.05
N SER A 79 -0.41 -2.72 -9.82
CA SER A 79 0.62 -1.74 -9.45
C SER A 79 2.02 -2.31 -9.64
N ILE A 80 2.26 -3.54 -9.18
CA ILE A 80 3.54 -4.23 -9.36
C ILE A 80 3.83 -4.49 -10.84
N PHE A 81 2.83 -4.86 -11.64
CA PHE A 81 3.00 -5.08 -13.08
C PHE A 81 3.31 -3.79 -13.86
N TYR A 82 2.85 -2.64 -13.37
CA TYR A 82 3.10 -1.34 -13.98
C TYR A 82 4.51 -0.82 -13.73
N ILE A 83 5.06 -1.06 -12.53
CA ILE A 83 6.41 -0.64 -12.10
C ILE A 83 7.48 -1.45 -12.84
#